data_AF-A0A539E7E8-F1
#
_entry.id   AF-A0A539E7E8-F1
#
_cell.length_a   1.000
_cell.length_b   1.000
_cell.length_c   1.000
_cell.angle_alpha   90.00
_cell.angle_beta   90.00
_cell.angle_gamma   90.00
#
_symmetry.space_group_name_H-M   'P 1'
#
loop_
_entity.id
_entity.type
_entity.pdbx_description
1 polymer ?
#
loop_
_entity_poly.entity_id
_entity_poly.type
_entity_poly.pdbx_seq_one_letter_code
_entity_poly.pdbx_strand_id
1 'polypeptide(L)' 'MISQVTKTLEELIRPVVEGMGFEFVGLEFLQQGNRSLLRVYIDSEAGVSVDHCGDVS' A
#
# COMPACT_ATOMS: atom_id res chain seq x y z
N MET A 1 7.56 5.47 18.76
CA MET A 1 8.44 5.53 17.58
C MET A 1 7.80 4.65 16.50
N ILE A 2 6.77 5.16 15.80
CA ILE A 2 5.98 4.40 14.80
C ILE A 2 6.33 4.85 13.36
N SER A 3 6.95 6.02 13.22
CA SER A 3 7.13 6.72 11.93
C SER A 3 8.15 6.10 10.96
N GLN A 4 9.04 5.22 11.40
CA GLN A 4 10.15 4.75 10.55
C GLN A 4 9.75 3.55 9.67
N VAL A 5 8.84 2.72 10.18
CA VAL A 5 8.29 1.56 9.45
C VAL A 5 7.42 2.05 8.30
N THR A 6 6.50 2.98 8.56
CA THR A 6 5.61 3.57 7.55
C THR A 6 6.39 4.17 6.38
N LYS A 7 7.46 4.90 6.68
CA LYS A 7 8.29 5.57 5.67
C LYS A 7 9.05 4.58 4.80
N THR A 8 9.63 3.55 5.43
CA THR A 8 10.33 2.47 4.71
C THR A 8 9.36 1.69 3.82
N LEU A 9 8.15 1.38 4.31
CA LEU A 9 7.13 0.73 3.49
C LEU A 9 6.67 1.60 2.33
N GLU A 10 6.51 2.92 2.55
CA GLU A 10 6.13 3.84 1.49
C GLU A 10 7.18 3.87 0.38
N GLU A 11 8.47 3.96 0.72
CA GLU A 11 9.56 3.97 -0.27
C GLU A 11 9.65 2.66 -1.08
N LEU A 12 9.20 1.53 -0.52
CA LEU A 12 9.17 0.24 -1.21
C LEU A 12 7.90 0.06 -2.05
N ILE A 13 6.75 0.48 -1.54
CA ILE A 13 5.44 0.25 -2.15
C ILE A 13 5.15 1.27 -3.25
N ARG A 14 5.54 2.54 -3.06
CA ARG A 14 5.34 3.61 -4.05
C ARG A 14 5.85 3.23 -5.46
N PRO A 15 7.10 2.81 -5.67
CA PRO A 15 7.58 2.46 -7.02
C PRO A 15 6.91 1.20 -7.59
N VAL A 16 6.41 0.31 -6.73
CA VAL A 16 5.69 -0.89 -7.15
C VAL A 16 4.30 -0.52 -7.67
N VAL A 17 3.59 0.35 -6.93
CA VAL A 17 2.27 0.88 -7.30
C VAL A 17 2.36 1.75 -8.56
N GLU A 18 3.29 2.70 -8.59
CA GLU A 18 3.52 3.57 -9.76
C GLU A 18 3.99 2.77 -10.98
N GLY A 19 4.83 1.75 -10.79
CA GLY A 19 5.28 0.84 -11.85
C GLY A 19 4.17 -0.01 -12.46
N MET A 20 3.09 -0.25 -11.71
CA MET A 20 1.87 -0.91 -12.20
C MET A 20 0.88 0.06 -12.85
N GLY A 21 1.19 1.37 -12.88
CA GLY A 21 0.31 2.40 -13.45
C GLY A 21 -0.77 2.90 -12.48
N PHE A 22 -0.59 2.68 -11.18
CA PHE A 22 -1.46 3.17 -10.12
C PHE A 22 -0.86 4.38 -9.41
N GLU A 23 -1.71 5.26 -8.87
CA GLU A 23 -1.29 6.37 -8.03
C GLU A 23 -1.29 5.93 -6.56
N PHE A 24 -0.20 6.19 -5.84
CA PHE A 24 -0.11 5.90 -4.41
C PHE A 24 -0.73 7.03 -3.59
N VAL A 25 -1.83 6.75 -2.89
CA VAL A 25 -2.57 7.74 -2.07
C VAL A 25 -2.13 7.72 -0.61
N GLY A 26 -1.81 6.55 -0.08
CA GLY A 26 -1.36 6.43 1.31
C GLY A 26 -1.31 4.99 1.81
N LEU A 27 -0.83 4.81 3.04
CA LEU A 27 -0.84 3.52 3.71
C LEU A 27 -1.15 3.66 5.20
N GLU A 28 -1.78 2.64 5.77
CA GLU A 28 -2.15 2.57 7.17
C GLU A 28 -1.62 1.26 7.76
N PHE A 29 -0.83 1.37 8.82
CA PHE A 29 -0.22 0.23 9.49
C PHE A 29 -0.79 0.09 10.91
N LEU A 30 -1.65 -0.91 11.11
CA LEU A 30 -2.24 -1.21 12.41
C LEU A 30 -1.58 -2.44 13.03
N GLN A 31 -0.97 -2.26 14.19
CA GLN A 31 -0.46 -3.35 14.99
C GLN A 31 -1.50 -3.74 16.04
N GLN A 32 -2.19 -4.87 15.83
CA GLN A 32 -3.16 -5.41 16.77
C GLN A 32 -2.61 -6.68 17.41
N GLY A 33 -1.77 -6.50 18.44
CA GLY A 33 -1.15 -7.59 19.19
C GLY A 33 -0.28 -8.49 18.30
N ASN A 34 -0.69 -9.74 18.10
CA ASN A 34 0.08 -10.75 17.33
C ASN A 34 -0.24 -10.75 15.83
N ARG A 35 -1.06 -9.80 15.35
CA ARG A 35 -1.39 -9.62 13.93
C ARG A 35 -1.11 -8.18 13.54
N SER A 36 -0.37 -8.00 12.46
CA SER A 36 -0.13 -6.69 11.85
C SER A 36 -0.97 -6.60 10.59
N LEU A 37 -1.76 -5.54 10.47
CA LEU A 37 -2.56 -5.24 9.29
C LEU A 37 -1.90 -4.06 8.58
N LEU A 38 -1.53 -4.27 7.32
CA LEU A 38 -1.09 -3.23 6.41
C LEU A 38 -2.21 -2.96 5.41
N ARG A 39 -2.67 -1.72 5.32
CA ARG A 39 -3.57 -1.25 4.27
C ARG A 39 -2.82 -0.29 3.38
N VAL A 40 -2.93 -0.48 2.07
CA VAL A 40 -2.36 0.41 1.06
C VAL A 40 -3.53 0.95 0.25
N TYR A 41 -3.57 2.27 0.09
CA TYR A 41 -4.56 2.97 -0.69
C TYR A 41 -3.93 3.38 -2.02
N ILE A 42 -4.48 2.83 -3.10
CA ILE A 42 -4.06 3.11 -4.47
C ILE A 42 -5.26 3.68 -5.23
N ASP A 43 -5.00 4.62 -6.13
CA ASP A 43 -5.97 5.17 -7.06
C ASP A 43 -5.52 4.90 -8.50
N SER A 44 -6.42 5.06 -9.47
CA SER A 44 -6.10 4.94 -10.88
C SER A 44 -7.12 5.71 -11.69
N GLU A 45 -6.66 6.58 -12.58
CA GLU A 45 -7.54 7.21 -13.56
C GLU A 45 -8.21 6.18 -14.51
N ALA A 46 -7.62 5.00 -14.67
CA ALA A 46 -8.18 3.89 -15.47
C ALA A 46 -9.15 2.97 -14.70
N GLY A 47 -9.30 3.18 -13.38
CA GLY A 47 -10.11 2.35 -12.49
C GLY A 47 -9.33 1.16 -11.89
N VAL A 48 -9.46 0.97 -10.56
CA VAL A 48 -8.90 -0.17 -9.83
C VAL A 48 -9.95 -1.28 -9.72
N SER A 49 -9.70 -2.42 -10.37
CA SER A 49 -10.52 -3.65 -10.23
C SER A 49 -10.05 -4.52 -9.05
N VAL A 50 -10.97 -5.29 -8.46
CA VAL A 50 -10.67 -6.21 -7.33
C VAL A 50 -9.61 -7.26 -7.67
N ASP A 51 -9.42 -7.56 -8.95
CA ASP A 51 -8.39 -8.44 -9.49
C ASP A 51 -6.97 -7.88 -9.21
N HIS A 52 -6.81 -6.55 -9.26
CA HIS A 52 -5.57 -5.89 -8.90
C HIS A 52 -5.24 -6.04 -7.41
N CYS A 53 -6.23 -6.11 -6.51
CA CYS A 53 -5.98 -6.43 -5.10
C CYS A 53 -5.44 -7.86 -4.89
N GLY A 54 -5.65 -8.77 -5.85
CA GLY A 54 -5.11 -10.12 -5.83
C GLY A 54 -3.64 -10.19 -6.22
N ASP A 55 -3.21 -9.39 -7.19
CA ASP A 55 -1.80 -9.32 -7.63
C ASP A 55 -0.86 -8.67 -6.59
N VAL A 56 -1.38 -7.86 -5.66
CA VAL A 56 -0.59 -7.19 -4.60
C VAL A 56 -0.55 -7.93 -3.25
N SER A 57 -1.25 -9.08 -3.11
CA SER A 57 -1.42 -9.79 -1.82
C SER A 57 -0.44 -10.95 -1.58
#